data_AF-A0A954TI15-F1
#
_entry.id   AF-A0A954TI15-F1
#
_cell.length_a   1.000
_cell.length_b   1.000
_cell.length_c   1.000
_cell.angle_alpha   90.00
_cell.angle_beta   90.00
_cell.angle_gamma   90.00
#
_symmetry.space_group_name_H-M   'P 1'
#
loop_
_entity.id
_entity.type
_entity.pdbx_description
1 polymer ?
#
loop_
_entity_poly.entity_id
_entity_poly.type
_entity_poly.pdbx_seq_one_letter_code
_entity_poly.pdbx_strand_id
1 'polypeptide(L)'
;MKSLFGTLSGACCLSIALLLGCAPEPLPPPVAAPPAPQAVPQKAVAGVGQQGQKLRGATGVGKIIATPASTLFRVKQKAVLDIQIPQALKLFQATEGHYPKTHEEFMQKIVQANNLVLPDLPAGAVYHFNSEKGEL
;
A
#
# COMPACT_ATOMS: atom_id res chain seq x y z
N MET A 1 63.66 -32.91 21.18
CA MET A 1 64.76 -32.50 22.08
C MET A 1 64.46 -31.09 22.58
N LYS A 2 64.49 -30.93 23.91
CA LYS A 2 64.86 -29.73 24.68
C LYS A 2 64.12 -28.40 24.39
N SER A 3 63.17 -27.94 25.20
CA SER A 3 63.25 -27.47 26.61
C SER A 3 63.92 -26.11 26.79
N LEU A 4 63.29 -25.32 27.69
CA LEU A 4 63.80 -24.18 28.46
C LEU A 4 63.78 -22.80 27.77
N PHE A 5 63.46 -21.66 28.42
CA PHE A 5 63.02 -21.24 29.77
C PHE A 5 62.75 -19.72 29.66
N GLY A 6 62.09 -19.10 30.67
CA GLY A 6 62.34 -17.70 30.99
C GLY A 6 61.10 -16.79 31.01
N THR A 7 60.17 -16.91 31.95
CA THR A 7 60.12 -16.23 33.27
C THR A 7 60.28 -14.70 33.30
N LEU A 8 59.31 -14.10 34.02
CA LEU A 8 59.30 -12.87 34.81
C LEU A 8 58.87 -11.55 34.14
N SER A 9 57.70 -11.08 34.59
CA SER A 9 57.40 -9.72 35.10
C SER A 9 56.06 -9.25 34.51
N GLY A 10 55.04 -8.85 35.26
CA GLY A 10 54.82 -8.72 36.68
C GLY A 10 53.30 -8.59 36.85
N ALA A 11 52.73 -9.25 37.84
CA ALA A 11 52.16 -8.56 39.00
C ALA A 11 51.17 -7.46 38.62
N CYS A 12 49.89 -7.81 38.52
CA CYS A 12 48.88 -7.15 39.32
C CYS A 12 47.63 -8.01 39.35
N CYS A 13 47.24 -8.32 40.58
CA CYS A 13 45.83 -8.24 40.96
C CYS A 13 45.01 -9.45 40.49
N LEU A 14 45.07 -10.49 41.30
CA LEU A 14 44.05 -10.75 42.32
C LEU A 14 42.80 -11.37 41.68
N SER A 15 42.57 -12.60 42.12
CA SER A 15 41.28 -13.02 42.62
C SER A 15 40.27 -13.60 41.64
N ILE A 16 40.06 -14.90 41.91
CA ILE A 16 38.75 -15.52 42.18
C ILE A 16 38.01 -16.07 40.96
N ALA A 17 37.93 -17.41 41.00
CA ALA A 17 37.08 -18.28 40.24
C ALA A 17 35.62 -17.83 40.18
N LEU A 18 35.03 -17.88 38.98
CA LEU A 18 33.62 -18.18 38.79
C LEU A 18 33.44 -19.04 37.53
N LEU A 19 33.21 -20.33 37.75
CA LEU A 19 32.24 -21.09 36.97
C LEU A 19 30.94 -20.26 36.92
N LEU A 20 30.31 -20.15 35.74
CA LEU A 20 28.85 -20.18 35.52
C LEU A 20 28.47 -19.45 34.22
N GLY A 21 27.90 -20.22 33.29
CA GLY A 21 26.73 -19.81 32.53
C GLY A 21 26.86 -18.60 31.61
N CYS A 22 27.25 -18.84 30.36
CA CYS A 22 26.76 -18.03 29.24
C CYS A 22 25.25 -18.33 29.08
N ALA A 23 24.41 -17.66 29.88
CA ALA A 23 22.97 -17.66 29.69
C ALA A 23 22.65 -16.81 28.46
N PRO A 24 21.84 -17.29 27.49
CA PRO A 24 21.40 -16.48 26.38
C PRO A 24 20.46 -15.39 26.88
N GLU A 25 20.81 -14.14 26.59
CA GLU A 25 20.01 -12.96 26.89
C GLU A 25 18.66 -13.05 26.15
N PRO A 26 17.51 -12.94 26.84
CA PRO A 26 16.21 -12.98 26.20
C PRO A 26 16.07 -11.76 25.28
N LEU A 27 15.80 -12.01 24.00
CA LEU A 27 15.49 -10.97 23.03
C LEU A 27 14.37 -10.08 23.57
N PRO A 28 14.51 -8.74 23.52
CA PRO A 28 13.42 -7.84 23.90
C PRO A 28 12.20 -8.11 23.01
N PRO A 29 10.98 -8.05 23.57
CA PRO A 29 9.77 -8.32 22.82
C PRO A 29 9.65 -7.35 21.63
N PRO A 30 9.13 -7.80 20.48
CA PRO A 30 8.93 -6.94 19.33
C PRO A 30 7.98 -5.80 19.74
N VAL A 31 8.50 -4.58 19.75
CA VAL A 31 7.68 -3.37 19.88
C VAL A 31 6.75 -3.36 18.68
N ALA A 32 5.46 -3.57 18.95
CA ALA A 32 4.41 -3.55 17.95
C ALA A 32 4.47 -2.22 17.17
N ALA A 33 4.67 -2.31 15.85
CA ALA A 33 4.54 -1.17 14.96
C ALA A 33 3.12 -0.58 15.12
N PRO A 34 2.97 0.76 15.12
CA PRO A 34 1.66 1.38 15.18
C PRO A 34 0.78 0.86 14.04
N PRO A 35 -0.51 0.57 14.28
CA PRO A 35 -1.38 0.01 13.28
C PRO A 35 -1.43 0.96 12.08
N ALA A 36 -1.09 0.44 10.90
CA ALA A 36 -1.30 1.14 9.64
C ALA A 36 -2.77 1.64 9.60
N PRO A 37 -3.04 2.87 9.14
CA PRO A 37 -4.39 3.38 9.01
C PRO A 37 -5.25 2.32 8.32
N GLN A 38 -6.25 1.80 9.04
CA GLN A 38 -7.10 0.74 8.53
C GLN A 38 -7.73 1.25 7.25
N ALA A 39 -7.40 0.60 6.12
CA ALA A 39 -7.95 0.95 4.82
C ALA A 39 -9.45 0.63 4.85
N VAL A 40 -10.27 1.64 5.17
CA VAL A 40 -11.72 1.49 5.14
C VAL A 40 -12.11 1.31 3.66
N PRO A 41 -12.75 0.19 3.29
CA PRO A 41 -13.20 0.00 1.91
C PRO A 41 -14.21 1.09 1.57
N GLN A 42 -13.89 1.88 0.55
CA GLN A 42 -14.73 2.97 0.06
C GLN A 42 -15.01 2.74 -1.41
N LYS A 43 -16.27 2.95 -1.82
CA LYS A 43 -16.67 2.91 -3.22
C LYS A 43 -15.83 3.89 -4.04
N ALA A 44 -15.33 3.45 -5.18
CA ALA A 44 -14.54 4.28 -6.06
C ALA A 44 -15.44 5.38 -6.69
N VAL A 45 -15.39 6.59 -6.13
CA VAL A 45 -16.12 7.76 -6.63
C VAL A 45 -15.16 8.88 -7.03
N ALA A 46 -15.58 9.80 -7.91
CA ALA A 46 -14.69 10.90 -8.28
C ALA A 46 -14.27 11.80 -7.12
N GLY A 47 -12.99 12.19 -7.17
CA GLY A 47 -12.31 12.92 -6.12
C GLY A 47 -11.39 12.05 -5.27
N VAL A 48 -11.44 10.72 -5.43
CA VAL A 48 -10.47 9.83 -4.76
C VAL A 48 -9.08 9.94 -5.36
N GLY A 49 -8.94 10.25 -6.66
CA GLY A 49 -7.63 10.13 -7.29
C GLY A 49 -6.60 11.23 -6.95
N GLN A 50 -5.31 10.88 -7.04
CA GLN A 50 -4.18 11.71 -6.58
C GLN A 50 -4.15 13.11 -7.18
N GLN A 51 -4.39 13.22 -8.49
CA GLN A 51 -4.27 14.49 -9.22
C GLN A 51 -5.25 15.54 -8.68
N GLY A 52 -6.48 15.14 -8.36
CA GLY A 52 -7.47 16.03 -7.76
C GLY A 52 -7.11 16.46 -6.34
N GLN A 53 -6.46 15.58 -5.56
CA GLN A 53 -6.03 15.89 -4.19
C GLN A 53 -4.82 16.84 -4.16
N LYS A 54 -3.81 16.61 -5.02
CA LYS A 54 -2.59 17.43 -5.10
C LYS A 54 -2.89 18.91 -5.42
N LEU A 55 -3.97 19.16 -6.16
CA LEU A 55 -4.37 20.51 -6.56
C LEU A 55 -5.14 21.29 -5.47
N ARG A 56 -5.58 20.64 -4.39
CA ARG A 56 -6.35 21.31 -3.31
C ARG A 56 -5.51 22.27 -2.46
N GLY A 57 -4.19 22.10 -2.41
CA GLY A 57 -3.28 22.94 -1.62
C GLY A 57 -2.79 24.20 -2.32
N ALA A 58 -3.23 24.47 -3.55
CA ALA A 58 -2.75 25.61 -4.33
C ALA A 58 -3.25 26.96 -3.76
N THR A 59 -2.35 27.93 -3.63
CA THR A 59 -2.62 29.28 -3.11
C THR A 59 -2.41 30.35 -4.18
N GLY A 60 -2.97 31.54 -3.98
CA GLY A 60 -2.81 32.69 -4.89
C GLY A 60 -3.25 32.40 -6.34
N VAL A 61 -2.42 32.80 -7.31
CA VAL A 61 -2.66 32.53 -8.76
C VAL A 61 -2.77 31.03 -9.05
N GLY A 62 -2.06 30.19 -8.28
CA GLY A 62 -2.17 28.74 -8.38
C GLY A 62 -3.59 28.22 -8.15
N LYS A 63 -4.38 28.85 -7.27
CA LYS A 63 -5.77 28.47 -7.00
C LYS A 63 -6.70 28.71 -8.20
N ILE A 64 -6.47 29.78 -8.96
CA ILE A 64 -7.27 30.14 -10.14
C ILE A 64 -7.15 29.06 -11.23
N ILE A 65 -5.97 28.47 -11.40
CA ILE A 65 -5.71 27.41 -12.38
C ILE A 65 -6.03 26.02 -11.81
N ALA A 66 -5.69 25.79 -10.53
CA ALA A 66 -5.89 24.50 -9.88
C ALA A 66 -7.37 24.12 -9.76
N THR A 67 -8.27 25.10 -9.57
CA THR A 67 -9.71 24.85 -9.44
C THR A 67 -10.31 24.22 -10.71
N PRO A 68 -10.25 24.85 -11.90
CA PRO A 68 -10.77 24.23 -13.13
C PRO A 68 -10.06 22.92 -13.48
N ALA A 69 -8.74 22.84 -13.26
CA ALA A 69 -7.99 21.60 -13.48
C ALA A 69 -8.49 20.46 -12.58
N SER A 70 -8.67 20.70 -11.28
CA SER A 70 -9.17 19.71 -10.34
C SER A 70 -10.59 19.25 -10.68
N THR A 71 -11.46 20.17 -11.12
CA THR A 71 -12.81 19.85 -11.58
C THR A 71 -12.78 18.96 -12.81
N LEU A 72 -11.93 19.25 -13.80
CA LEU A 72 -11.77 18.41 -14.99
C LEU A 72 -11.35 16.98 -14.61
N PHE A 73 -10.38 16.83 -13.69
CA PHE A 73 -9.98 15.50 -13.22
C PHE A 73 -11.11 14.77 -12.51
N ARG A 74 -11.91 15.47 -11.69
CA ARG A 74 -13.09 14.86 -11.04
C ARG A 74 -14.13 14.40 -12.06
N VAL A 75 -14.40 15.19 -13.10
CA VAL A 75 -15.34 14.80 -14.17
C VAL A 75 -14.84 13.58 -14.91
N LYS A 76 -13.55 13.53 -15.27
CA LYS A 76 -12.94 12.35 -15.91
C LYS A 76 -13.05 11.10 -15.03
N GLN A 77 -12.76 11.23 -13.74
CA GLN A 77 -12.91 10.13 -12.78
C GLN A 77 -14.36 9.64 -12.68
N LYS A 78 -15.33 10.56 -12.64
CA LYS A 78 -16.76 10.20 -12.65
C LYS A 78 -17.13 9.45 -13.91
N ALA A 79 -16.68 9.92 -15.07
CA ALA A 79 -17.01 9.29 -16.34
C ALA A 79 -16.48 7.85 -16.42
N VAL A 80 -15.29 7.57 -15.87
CA VAL A 80 -14.77 6.19 -15.83
C VAL A 80 -15.54 5.34 -14.81
N LEU A 81 -15.62 5.80 -13.56
CA LEU A 81 -16.10 4.99 -12.44
C LEU A 81 -17.62 4.79 -12.43
N ASP A 82 -18.38 5.84 -12.73
CA ASP A 82 -19.85 5.82 -12.60
C ASP A 82 -20.56 5.48 -13.92
N ILE A 83 -19.87 5.57 -15.08
CA ILE A 83 -20.49 5.36 -16.40
C ILE A 83 -19.83 4.18 -17.13
N GLN A 84 -18.53 4.26 -17.41
CA GLN A 84 -17.86 3.26 -18.24
C GLN A 84 -17.78 1.88 -17.57
N ILE A 85 -17.45 1.83 -16.27
CA ILE A 85 -17.37 0.55 -15.55
C ILE A 85 -18.73 -0.17 -15.50
N PRO A 86 -19.84 0.48 -15.06
CA PRO A 86 -21.16 -0.17 -15.09
C PRO A 86 -21.60 -0.60 -16.49
N GLN A 87 -21.29 0.18 -17.52
CA GLN A 87 -21.60 -0.18 -18.89
C GLN A 87 -20.80 -1.43 -19.33
N ALA A 88 -19.50 -1.47 -19.06
CA ALA A 88 -18.66 -2.62 -19.38
C ALA A 88 -19.08 -3.88 -18.60
N LEU A 89 -19.49 -3.74 -17.33
CA LEU A 89 -20.04 -4.84 -16.54
C LEU A 89 -21.35 -5.38 -17.12
N LYS A 90 -22.25 -4.50 -17.58
CA LYS A 90 -23.49 -4.91 -18.26
C LYS A 90 -23.21 -5.66 -19.56
N LEU A 91 -22.23 -5.18 -20.34
CA LEU A 91 -21.81 -5.87 -21.57
C LEU A 91 -21.25 -7.25 -21.25
N PHE A 92 -20.35 -7.35 -20.26
CA PHE A 92 -19.79 -8.63 -19.82
C PHE A 92 -20.87 -9.58 -19.31
N GLN A 93 -21.81 -9.09 -18.50
CA GLN A 93 -22.94 -9.89 -18.02
C GLN A 93 -23.81 -10.38 -19.19
N ALA A 94 -24.02 -9.55 -20.21
CA ALA A 94 -24.79 -9.94 -21.38
C ALA A 94 -24.06 -11.00 -22.24
N THR A 95 -22.72 -10.98 -22.29
CA THR A 95 -21.94 -11.94 -23.07
C THR A 95 -21.64 -13.25 -22.34
N GLU A 96 -21.35 -13.19 -21.04
CA GLU A 96 -20.89 -14.35 -20.24
C GLU A 96 -22.00 -14.88 -19.31
N GLY A 97 -23.10 -14.14 -19.13
CA GLY A 97 -24.23 -14.53 -18.29
C GLY A 97 -24.01 -14.34 -16.78
N HIS A 98 -22.86 -13.80 -16.35
CA HIS A 98 -22.57 -13.52 -14.95
C HIS A 98 -21.74 -12.24 -14.77
N TYR A 99 -21.70 -11.70 -13.55
CA TYR A 99 -20.72 -10.66 -13.19
C TYR A 99 -19.34 -11.29 -12.95
N PRO A 100 -18.24 -10.53 -13.06
CA PRO A 100 -16.92 -11.01 -12.68
C PRO A 100 -16.94 -11.57 -11.25
N LYS A 101 -16.27 -12.68 -11.01
CA LYS A 101 -16.25 -13.36 -9.72
C LYS A 101 -15.09 -12.90 -8.86
N THR A 102 -13.98 -12.53 -9.50
CA THR A 102 -12.75 -12.09 -8.82
C THR A 102 -12.30 -10.73 -9.30
N HIS A 103 -11.43 -10.11 -8.50
CA HIS A 103 -10.82 -8.84 -8.87
C HIS A 103 -9.91 -8.98 -10.10
N GLU A 104 -9.18 -10.08 -10.24
CA GLU A 104 -8.33 -10.35 -11.41
C GLU A 104 -9.16 -10.45 -12.69
N GLU A 105 -10.31 -11.14 -12.63
CA GLU A 105 -11.23 -11.25 -13.76
C GLU A 105 -11.79 -9.89 -14.13
N PHE A 106 -12.17 -9.07 -13.14
CA PHE A 106 -12.58 -7.69 -13.39
C PHE A 106 -11.49 -6.89 -14.12
N MET A 107 -10.24 -6.95 -13.64
CA MET A 107 -9.14 -6.20 -14.26
C MET A 107 -8.85 -6.68 -15.69
N GLN A 108 -8.91 -7.98 -15.96
CA GLN A 108 -8.63 -8.52 -17.30
C GLN A 108 -9.82 -8.32 -18.26
N LYS A 109 -11.02 -8.72 -17.86
CA LYS A 109 -12.19 -8.81 -18.74
C LYS A 109 -12.99 -7.51 -18.82
N ILE A 110 -12.88 -6.64 -17.83
CA ILE A 110 -13.58 -5.35 -17.83
C ILE A 110 -12.58 -4.24 -18.16
N VAL A 111 -11.52 -4.09 -17.37
CA VAL A 111 -10.61 -2.95 -17.52
C VAL A 111 -9.74 -3.07 -18.77
N GLN A 112 -8.99 -4.18 -18.92
CA GLN A 112 -8.09 -4.35 -20.06
C GLN A 112 -8.86 -4.56 -21.38
N ALA A 113 -9.88 -5.42 -21.39
CA ALA A 113 -10.64 -5.70 -22.61
C ALA A 113 -11.37 -4.47 -23.19
N ASN A 114 -11.79 -3.53 -22.33
CA ASN A 114 -12.46 -2.29 -22.76
C ASN A 114 -11.51 -1.08 -22.78
N ASN A 115 -10.20 -1.28 -22.61
CA ASN A 115 -9.18 -0.23 -22.55
C ASN A 115 -9.52 0.90 -21.57
N LEU A 116 -10.11 0.56 -20.43
CA LEU A 116 -10.50 1.54 -19.41
C LEU A 116 -9.25 2.05 -18.67
N VAL A 117 -9.08 3.36 -18.64
CA VAL A 117 -8.02 4.00 -17.86
C VAL A 117 -8.55 4.31 -16.47
N LEU A 118 -8.21 3.46 -15.50
CA LEU A 118 -8.53 3.73 -14.10
C LEU A 118 -7.68 4.90 -13.57
N PRO A 119 -8.29 5.84 -12.82
CA PRO A 119 -7.54 6.96 -12.27
C PRO A 119 -6.60 6.53 -11.13
N ASP A 120 -5.48 7.23 -10.98
CA ASP A 120 -4.51 6.92 -9.92
C ASP A 120 -5.09 7.16 -8.52
N LEU A 121 -5.01 6.14 -7.66
CA LEU A 121 -5.43 6.20 -6.27
C LEU A 121 -4.37 6.85 -5.36
N PRO A 122 -4.78 7.45 -4.21
CA PRO A 122 -3.87 8.03 -3.23
C PRO A 122 -2.95 6.96 -2.63
N ALA A 123 -1.81 7.40 -2.09
CA ALA A 123 -0.83 6.48 -1.53
C ALA A 123 -1.47 5.57 -0.47
N GLY A 124 -1.27 4.25 -0.62
CA GLY A 124 -1.84 3.22 0.26
C GLY A 124 -3.26 2.76 -0.10
N ALA A 125 -3.92 3.35 -1.09
CA ALA A 125 -5.21 2.88 -1.58
C ALA A 125 -5.06 1.92 -2.77
N VAL A 126 -5.91 0.89 -2.80
CA VAL A 126 -5.92 -0.15 -3.82
C VAL A 126 -7.35 -0.36 -4.31
N TYR A 127 -7.50 -0.63 -5.61
CA TYR A 127 -8.80 -0.99 -6.16
C TYR A 127 -9.20 -2.40 -5.70
N HIS A 128 -10.44 -2.55 -5.28
CA HIS A 128 -10.98 -3.85 -4.90
C HIS A 128 -12.37 -4.01 -5.48
N PHE A 129 -12.56 -5.04 -6.30
CA PHE A 129 -13.86 -5.31 -6.90
C PHE A 129 -14.74 -6.12 -5.94
N ASN A 130 -16.00 -5.71 -5.77
CA ASN A 130 -16.99 -6.45 -5.01
C ASN A 130 -17.97 -7.14 -5.96
N SER A 131 -17.84 -8.46 -6.08
CA SER A 131 -18.64 -9.30 -6.99
C SER A 131 -20.11 -9.42 -6.58
N GLU A 132 -20.44 -9.33 -5.29
CA GLU A 132 -21.82 -9.41 -4.82
C GLU A 132 -22.61 -8.16 -5.21
N LYS A 133 -21.95 -7.00 -5.17
CA LYS A 133 -22.56 -5.70 -5.49
C LYS A 133 -22.34 -5.27 -6.93
N GLY A 134 -21.37 -5.86 -7.63
CA GLY A 134 -20.95 -5.42 -8.96
C GLY A 134 -20.31 -4.03 -8.95
N GLU A 135 -19.58 -3.69 -7.89
CA GLU A 135 -19.03 -2.35 -7.66
C GLU A 135 -17.51 -2.38 -7.43
N LEU A 136 -16.85 -1.25 -7.75
CA LEU A 136 -15.44 -0.99 -7.52
C LEU A 136 -15.24 0.01 -6.36
#